data_AF-A0A2X0VAY2-F1
#
_entry.id   AF-A0A2X0VAY2-F1
#
_cell.length_a   1.000
_cell.length_b   1.000
_cell.length_c   1.000
_cell.angle_alpha   90.00
_cell.angle_beta   90.00
_cell.angle_gamma   90.00
#
_symmetry.space_group_name_H-M   'P 1'
#
loop_
_entity.id
_entity.type
_entity.pdbx_description
1 polymer ?
#
loop_
_entity_poly.entity_id
_entity_poly.type
_entity_poly.pdbx_seq_one_letter_code
_entity_poly.pdbx_strand_id
1 'polypeptide(L)'
;MDKIKDEDSVQISNAKIDAKDALEELTLMLLYLTRFYFDNYCKKENIFSSWKSYDFDTLNKLDDADFIIQSRRSYKIKSVTLTDSGVEKARELLAKYGIEEKTQS
;
A
#
# COMPACT_ATOMS: atom_id res chain seq x y z
N MET A 1 -0.75 47.55 -18.26
CA MET A 1 0.61 47.00 -18.13
C MET A 1 0.92 46.87 -16.65
N ASP A 2 1.26 45.73 -16.07
CA ASP A 2 1.38 44.37 -16.57
C ASP A 2 1.17 43.43 -15.38
N LYS A 3 0.67 42.24 -15.67
CA LYS A 3 0.58 41.12 -14.74
C LYS A 3 1.97 40.71 -14.29
N ILE A 4 2.13 40.39 -13.01
CA ILE A 4 2.83 39.17 -12.60
C ILE A 4 1.97 38.51 -11.53
N LYS A 5 1.39 37.37 -11.93
CA LYS A 5 0.84 36.33 -11.06
C LYS A 5 1.98 35.36 -10.74
N ASP A 6 1.69 34.52 -9.75
CA ASP A 6 2.42 33.30 -9.35
C ASP A 6 3.58 33.61 -8.39
N GLU A 7 3.64 33.01 -7.19
CA GLU A 7 3.52 31.57 -6.98
C GLU A 7 2.47 31.20 -5.92
N ASP A 8 1.61 30.26 -6.32
CA ASP A 8 0.69 29.53 -5.47
C ASP A 8 1.45 28.86 -4.31
N SER A 9 1.41 29.48 -3.13
CA SER A 9 1.60 28.74 -1.89
C SER A 9 0.39 27.81 -1.74
N VAL A 10 0.52 26.58 -2.24
CA VAL A 10 -0.41 25.50 -1.91
C VAL A 10 -0.36 25.36 -0.39
N GLN A 11 -1.41 25.87 0.26
CA GLN A 11 -1.69 25.55 1.65
C GLN A 11 -2.01 24.05 1.69
N ILE A 12 -0.99 23.22 1.91
CA ILE A 12 -1.19 21.81 2.21
C ILE A 12 -1.84 21.79 3.59
N SER A 13 -3.15 21.61 3.61
CA SER A 13 -3.87 21.26 4.83
C SER A 13 -3.19 20.01 5.41
N ASN A 14 -2.55 20.13 6.57
CA ASN A 14 -1.94 19.04 7.34
C ASN A 14 -2.99 18.03 7.89
N ALA A 15 -4.10 17.82 7.18
CA ALA A 15 -5.07 16.81 7.52
C ALA A 15 -4.47 15.45 7.15
N LYS A 16 -4.31 14.58 8.15
CA LYS A 16 -3.93 13.20 7.89
C LYS A 16 -5.05 12.50 7.12
N ILE A 17 -4.69 11.52 6.31
CA ILE A 17 -5.65 10.68 5.58
C ILE A 17 -6.27 9.70 6.59
N ASP A 18 -7.60 9.62 6.62
CA ASP A 18 -8.32 8.65 7.44
C ASP A 18 -7.91 7.22 7.06
N ALA A 19 -7.81 6.34 8.06
CA ALA A 19 -7.33 4.97 7.85
C ALA A 19 -8.18 4.17 6.84
N LYS A 20 -9.48 4.45 6.74
CA LYS A 20 -10.37 3.78 5.78
C LYS A 20 -10.11 4.26 4.36
N ASP A 21 -10.02 5.57 4.16
CA ASP A 21 -9.75 6.15 2.84
C ASP A 21 -8.36 5.72 2.35
N ALA A 22 -7.37 5.76 3.24
CA ALA A 22 -6.02 5.25 2.95
C ALA A 22 -6.03 3.75 2.58
N LEU A 23 -6.86 2.93 3.21
CA LEU A 23 -6.94 1.50 2.89
C LEU A 23 -7.44 1.27 1.45
N GLU A 24 -8.44 2.04 1.01
CA GLU A 24 -8.97 1.95 -0.36
C GLU A 24 -7.90 2.37 -1.38
N GLU A 25 -7.23 3.50 -1.13
CA GLU A 25 -6.17 4.02 -2.00
C GLU A 25 -4.95 3.09 -2.06
N LEU A 26 -4.44 2.62 -0.91
CA LEU A 26 -3.31 1.70 -0.84
C LEU A 26 -3.62 0.37 -1.53
N THR A 27 -4.86 -0.12 -1.43
CA THR A 27 -5.29 -1.34 -2.12
C THR A 27 -5.25 -1.15 -3.64
N LEU A 28 -5.76 -0.02 -4.14
CA LEU A 28 -5.71 0.28 -5.57
C LEU A 28 -4.27 0.42 -6.08
N MET A 29 -3.41 1.12 -5.31
CA MET A 29 -1.98 1.26 -5.64
C MET A 29 -1.29 -0.11 -5.67
N LEU A 30 -1.53 -0.96 -4.67
CA LEU A 30 -0.98 -2.31 -4.63
C LEU A 30 -1.39 -3.12 -5.87
N LEU A 31 -2.69 -3.15 -6.19
CA LEU A 31 -3.21 -3.83 -7.37
C LEU A 31 -2.56 -3.34 -8.67
N TYR A 32 -2.31 -2.02 -8.77
CA TYR A 32 -1.64 -1.45 -9.92
C TYR A 32 -0.16 -1.85 -9.98
N LEU A 33 0.56 -1.84 -8.85
CA LEU A 33 1.98 -2.21 -8.80
C LEU A 33 2.21 -3.71 -9.11
N THR A 34 1.26 -4.57 -8.74
CA THR A 34 1.33 -6.02 -8.98
C THR A 34 0.62 -6.47 -10.26
N ARG A 35 0.28 -5.52 -11.14
CA ARG A 35 -0.51 -5.78 -12.35
C ARG A 35 0.28 -6.56 -13.40
N PHE A 36 -0.42 -7.37 -14.19
CA PHE A 36 0.12 -8.10 -15.32
C PHE A 36 -0.94 -8.23 -16.43
N TYR A 37 -0.50 -8.65 -17.61
CA TYR A 37 -1.40 -8.96 -18.71
C TYR A 37 -1.70 -10.47 -18.69
N PHE A 38 -2.97 -10.84 -18.51
CA PHE A 38 -3.37 -12.25 -18.51
C PHE A 38 -3.39 -12.83 -19.93
N ASP A 39 -3.75 -12.03 -20.93
CA ASP A 39 -3.73 -12.41 -22.34
C ASP A 39 -3.29 -11.27 -23.28
N ASN A 40 -3.27 -11.56 -24.59
CA ASN A 40 -2.87 -10.61 -25.62
C ASN A 40 -3.94 -9.54 -25.91
N TYR A 41 -5.20 -9.77 -25.57
CA TYR A 41 -6.29 -8.79 -25.73
C TYR A 41 -6.16 -7.70 -24.66
N CYS A 42 -5.87 -8.07 -23.42
CA CYS A 42 -5.55 -7.15 -22.32
C CYS A 42 -4.44 -6.15 -22.70
N LYS A 43 -3.39 -6.61 -23.42
CA LYS A 43 -2.28 -5.75 -23.87
C LYS A 43 -2.72 -4.66 -24.86
N LYS A 44 -3.63 -4.97 -25.76
CA LYS A 44 -4.07 -4.04 -26.82
C LYS A 44 -4.94 -2.92 -26.27
N GLU A 45 -5.78 -3.25 -25.29
CA GLU A 45 -6.73 -2.32 -24.68
C GLU A 45 -6.15 -1.61 -23.44
N ASN A 46 -4.87 -1.83 -23.12
CA ASN A 46 -4.25 -1.36 -21.87
C ASN A 46 -5.04 -1.74 -20.60
N ILE A 47 -5.69 -2.91 -20.65
CA ILE A 47 -6.44 -3.49 -19.54
C ILE A 47 -5.49 -4.40 -18.78
N PHE A 48 -5.47 -4.28 -17.45
CA PHE A 48 -4.58 -5.07 -16.60
C PHE A 48 -5.37 -6.02 -15.71
N SER A 49 -4.77 -7.19 -15.46
CA SER A 49 -5.16 -8.10 -14.39
C SER A 49 -4.25 -7.90 -13.20
N SER A 50 -4.73 -8.16 -11.99
CA SER A 50 -3.88 -8.27 -10.80
C SER A 50 -4.41 -9.41 -9.93
N TRP A 51 -3.51 -10.02 -9.16
CA TRP A 51 -3.92 -10.98 -8.15
C TRP A 51 -4.67 -10.27 -7.03
N LYS A 52 -5.69 -10.92 -6.48
CA LYS A 52 -6.45 -10.43 -5.31
C LYS A 52 -5.73 -10.65 -3.98
N SER A 53 -4.50 -11.16 -4.04
CA SER A 53 -3.68 -11.56 -2.90
C SER A 53 -2.40 -10.75 -2.91
N TYR A 54 -1.70 -10.71 -1.77
CA TYR A 54 -0.35 -10.17 -1.69
C TYR A 54 0.64 -10.96 -2.55
N ASP A 55 1.65 -10.26 -3.05
CA ASP A 55 2.78 -10.84 -3.76
C ASP A 55 3.65 -11.72 -2.84
N PHE A 56 3.90 -12.96 -3.23
CA PHE A 56 4.61 -13.94 -2.38
C PHE A 56 6.07 -13.55 -2.13
N ASP A 57 6.76 -13.00 -3.13
CA ASP A 57 8.15 -12.60 -2.98
C ASP A 57 8.28 -11.41 -2.02
N THR A 58 7.31 -10.48 -2.07
CA THR A 58 7.21 -9.39 -1.11
C THR A 58 6.96 -9.90 0.30
N LEU A 59 6.05 -10.85 0.49
CA LEU A 59 5.81 -11.46 1.81
C LEU A 59 7.07 -12.15 2.35
N ASN A 60 7.80 -12.88 1.51
CA ASN A 60 9.06 -13.52 1.91
C ASN A 60 10.10 -12.51 2.37
N LYS A 61 10.27 -11.39 1.65
CA LYS A 61 11.20 -10.31 2.07
C LYS A 61 10.81 -9.68 3.41
N LEU A 62 9.51 -9.55 3.68
CA LEU A 62 9.02 -9.03 4.97
C LEU A 62 9.23 -10.04 6.10
N ASP A 63 9.09 -11.34 5.84
CA ASP A 63 9.39 -12.42 6.80
C ASP A 63 10.89 -12.49 7.09
N ASP A 64 11.73 -12.41 6.05
CA ASP A 64 13.19 -12.38 6.17
C ASP A 64 13.70 -11.14 6.93
N ALA A 65 12.98 -10.02 6.83
CA ALA A 65 13.25 -8.78 7.56
C ALA A 65 12.67 -8.77 8.98
N ASP A 66 12.09 -9.87 9.45
CA ASP A 66 11.45 -10.01 10.76
C ASP A 66 10.25 -9.07 10.98
N PHE A 67 9.65 -8.51 9.92
CA PHE A 67 8.46 -7.64 10.07
C PHE A 67 7.15 -8.43 10.16
N ILE A 68 7.12 -9.62 9.57
CA ILE A 68 5.98 -10.53 9.66
C ILE A 68 6.46 -11.94 9.98
N ILE A 69 5.54 -12.77 10.44
CA ILE A 69 5.73 -14.21 10.57
C ILE A 69 4.71 -14.89 9.66
N GLN A 70 5.21 -15.59 8.65
CA GLN A 70 4.41 -16.42 7.76
C GLN A 70 4.17 -17.81 8.37
N SER A 71 2.94 -18.34 8.24
CA SER A 71 2.64 -19.70 8.71
C SER A 71 3.26 -20.75 7.78
N ARG A 72 4.34 -21.38 8.23
CA ARG A 72 5.05 -22.44 7.49
C ARG A 72 4.26 -23.76 7.37
N ARG A 73 3.12 -23.89 8.08
CA ARG A 73 2.39 -25.18 8.19
C ARG A 73 1.29 -25.38 7.14
N SER A 74 0.79 -24.34 6.47
CA SER A 74 -0.25 -24.54 5.45
C SER A 74 -0.41 -23.36 4.49
N TYR A 75 -0.32 -23.64 3.20
CA TYR A 75 -0.68 -22.71 2.11
C TYR A 75 -2.17 -22.28 2.13
N LYS A 76 -3.00 -22.93 2.97
CA LYS A 76 -4.42 -22.57 3.15
C LYS A 76 -4.61 -21.38 4.09
N ILE A 77 -3.59 -21.03 4.89
CA ILE A 77 -3.64 -19.89 5.80
C ILE A 77 -3.37 -18.62 5.00
N LYS A 78 -4.37 -17.74 4.92
CA LYS A 78 -4.32 -16.49 4.15
C LYS A 78 -4.07 -15.27 5.05
N SER A 79 -3.32 -15.47 6.12
CA SER A 79 -3.00 -14.44 7.11
C SER A 79 -1.55 -14.55 7.55
N VAL A 80 -0.98 -13.43 7.99
CA VAL A 80 0.36 -13.32 8.58
C VAL A 80 0.24 -12.64 9.94
N THR A 81 1.24 -12.82 10.79
CA THR A 81 1.32 -12.13 12.09
C THR A 81 2.36 -11.01 11.99
N LEU A 82 2.03 -9.79 12.41
CA LEU A 82 3.02 -8.71 12.56
C LEU A 82 3.85 -8.97 13.81
N THR A 83 5.17 -8.81 13.71
CA THR A 83 6.08 -8.77 14.85
C THR A 83 6.09 -7.37 15.47
N ASP A 84 6.76 -7.20 16.61
CA ASP A 84 6.95 -5.89 17.22
C ASP A 84 7.70 -4.93 16.27
N SER A 85 8.77 -5.41 15.60
CA SER A 85 9.52 -4.62 14.64
C SER A 85 8.69 -4.26 13.40
N GLY A 86 7.79 -5.15 12.97
CA GLY A 86 6.84 -4.90 11.89
C GLY A 86 5.79 -3.85 12.24
N VAL A 87 5.27 -3.87 13.48
CA VAL A 87 4.33 -2.85 13.96
C VAL A 87 5.00 -1.49 14.00
N GLU A 88 6.21 -1.38 14.56
CA GLU A 88 6.95 -0.12 14.57
C GLU A 88 7.26 0.37 13.16
N LYS A 89 7.65 -0.54 12.26
CA LYS A 89 7.90 -0.17 10.86
C LYS A 89 6.64 0.32 10.16
N ALA A 90 5.49 -0.29 10.42
CA ALA A 90 4.21 0.13 9.88
C ALA A 90 3.84 1.54 10.36
N ARG A 91 4.05 1.84 11.65
CA ARG A 91 3.81 3.20 12.21
C ARG A 91 4.69 4.26 11.58
N GLU A 92 5.98 3.96 11.35
CA GLU A 92 6.87 4.86 10.61
C GLU A 92 6.35 5.16 9.20
N LEU A 93 5.85 4.13 8.50
CA LEU A 93 5.30 4.28 7.16
C LEU A 93 4.00 5.09 7.17
N LEU A 94 3.09 4.84 8.11
CA LEU A 94 1.87 5.64 8.26
C LEU A 94 2.21 7.12 8.49
N ALA A 95 3.18 7.41 9.38
CA ALA A 95 3.65 8.77 9.60
C ALA A 95 4.27 9.40 8.33
N LYS A 96 5.10 8.64 7.60
CA LYS A 96 5.74 9.09 6.35
C LYS A 96 4.72 9.49 5.28
N TYR A 97 3.62 8.75 5.16
CA TYR A 97 2.56 9.01 4.18
C TYR A 97 1.42 9.87 4.73
N GLY A 98 1.51 10.34 5.98
CA GLY A 98 0.48 11.18 6.58
C GLY A 98 -0.85 10.45 6.82
N ILE A 99 -0.83 9.15 7.09
CA ILE A 99 -2.01 8.32 7.32
C ILE A 99 -2.26 8.16 8.82
N GLU A 100 -3.52 8.19 9.24
CA GLU A 100 -3.90 7.93 10.63
C GLU A 100 -3.78 6.44 10.99
N GLU A 101 -3.27 6.16 12.19
CA GLU A 101 -3.27 4.80 12.73
C GLU A 101 -4.70 4.45 13.16
N LYS A 102 -5.20 3.29 12.72
CA LYS A 102 -6.51 2.82 13.14
C LYS A 102 -6.46 2.42 14.61
N THR A 103 -7.26 3.08 15.44
CA THR A 103 -7.46 2.65 16.83
C THR A 103 -8.28 1.35 16.85
N GLN A 104 -7.78 0.31 17.52
CA GLN A 104 -8.58 -0.89 17.79
C GLN A 104 -9.71 -0.52 18.77
N SER A 105 -10.96 -0.70 18.35
CA SER A 105 -12.17 -0.56 19.19
C SER A 105 -12.42 -1.78 20.05
#